data_AF-A0A7X6SJQ6-F1
#
_entry.id   AF-A0A7X6SJQ6-F1
#
_cell.length_a   1.000
_cell.length_b   1.000
_cell.length_c   1.000
_cell.angle_alpha   90.00
_cell.angle_beta   90.00
_cell.angle_gamma   90.00
#
_symmetry.space_group_name_H-M   'P 1'
#
loop_
_entity.id
_entity.type
_entity.pdbx_description
1 polymer ?
#
loop_
_entity_poly.entity_id
_entity_poly.type
_entity_poly.pdbx_seq_one_letter_code
_entity_poly.pdbx_strand_id
1 'polypeptide(L)'
;MGEVTFIGRYPAKSMLGERLERADLVEAGLVGDRCWATRDEVRGGIRGAKKIAGLMHLGARYLDEPTAHGPTPQIEITLPDGTTVRSDAADVNERLSEALDHAVTLWPLQPADDLDHYRRGAPDSEDFLEELRDIFGRTEDEPFPDFSVFPPEVIEFESPPGTYLDAWPLMIMTNRSLATLRELNPDSAIDVRRFRPNLLVDVG
;
A
#
# COMPACT_ATOMS: atom_id res chain seq x y z
N MET A 1 8.04 -25.59 12.75
CA MET A 1 8.95 -24.43 12.70
C MET A 1 9.01 -23.99 11.25
N GLY A 2 8.93 -22.70 10.96
CA GLY A 2 8.96 -22.18 9.59
C GLY A 2 10.22 -21.36 9.32
N GLU A 3 10.56 -21.17 8.05
CA GLU A 3 11.75 -20.43 7.59
C GLU A 3 11.34 -19.18 6.80
N VAL A 4 11.93 -18.02 7.08
CA VAL A 4 11.69 -16.81 6.27
C VAL A 4 12.45 -16.94 4.95
N THR A 5 11.73 -17.01 3.84
CA THR A 5 12.30 -17.17 2.49
C THR A 5 12.31 -15.89 1.66
N PHE A 6 11.55 -14.88 2.09
CA PHE A 6 11.48 -13.57 1.44
C PHE A 6 11.19 -12.48 2.46
N ILE A 7 11.89 -11.35 2.31
CA ILE A 7 11.64 -10.09 3.01
C ILE A 7 11.35 -9.03 1.95
N GLY A 8 10.17 -8.42 2.02
CA GLY A 8 9.72 -7.35 1.15
C GLY A 8 9.55 -6.04 1.91
N ARG A 9 10.09 -4.96 1.34
CA ARG A 9 9.80 -3.57 1.76
C ARG A 9 9.14 -2.85 0.60
N TYR A 10 8.08 -2.09 0.90
CA TYR A 10 7.29 -1.38 -0.10
C TYR A 10 7.30 0.11 0.24
N PRO A 11 8.26 0.89 -0.29
CA PRO A 11 8.45 2.28 0.13
C PRO A 11 7.20 3.16 -0.04
N ALA A 12 6.41 2.89 -1.09
CA ALA A 12 5.18 3.61 -1.40
C ALA A 12 3.94 2.72 -1.29
N LYS A 13 2.85 3.25 -0.71
CA LYS A 13 1.54 2.61 -0.62
C LYS A 13 1.08 2.18 -2.01
N SER A 14 0.61 0.93 -2.11
CA SER A 14 0.07 0.31 -3.34
C SER A 14 1.06 -0.02 -4.46
N MET A 15 2.28 0.52 -4.45
CA MET A 15 3.30 0.22 -5.45
C MET A 15 4.02 -1.10 -5.17
N LEU A 16 4.69 -1.65 -6.18
CA LEU A 16 5.68 -2.70 -6.02
C LEU A 16 6.88 -2.17 -5.22
N GLY A 17 7.55 -3.08 -4.52
CA GLY A 17 8.65 -2.77 -3.63
C GLY A 17 9.95 -3.46 -3.99
N GLU A 18 10.82 -3.57 -3.00
CA GLU A 18 12.14 -4.17 -3.09
C GLU A 18 12.25 -5.44 -2.23
N ARG A 19 13.13 -6.34 -2.65
CA ARG A 19 13.51 -7.52 -1.87
C ARG A 19 14.72 -7.18 -1.02
N LEU A 20 14.65 -7.48 0.27
CA LEU A 20 15.73 -7.28 1.22
C LEU A 20 16.36 -8.60 1.66
N GLU A 21 17.62 -8.54 2.07
CA GLU A 21 18.32 -9.64 2.75
C GLU A 21 18.08 -9.62 4.27
N ARG A 22 17.90 -8.42 4.82
CA ARG A 22 17.64 -8.14 6.24
C ARG A 22 16.77 -6.89 6.36
N ALA A 23 16.00 -6.79 7.43
CA ALA A 23 15.23 -5.60 7.74
C ALA A 23 15.10 -5.42 9.24
N ASP A 24 15.07 -4.16 9.68
CA ASP A 24 14.82 -3.82 11.08
C ASP A 24 13.31 -3.70 11.31
N LEU A 25 12.86 -4.23 12.45
CA LEU A 25 11.47 -4.18 12.89
C LEU A 25 11.35 -3.26 14.11
N VAL A 26 10.37 -2.37 14.05
CA VAL A 26 9.92 -1.52 15.15
C VAL A 26 8.44 -1.80 15.43
N GLU A 27 7.89 -1.18 16.47
CA GLU A 27 6.47 -1.33 16.81
C GLU A 27 5.54 -0.95 15.65
N ALA A 28 5.91 0.09 14.89
CA ALA A 28 5.18 0.54 13.69
C ALA A 28 5.36 -0.37 12.46
N GLY A 29 6.17 -1.43 12.53
CA GLY A 29 6.40 -2.38 11.45
C GLY A 29 7.83 -2.38 10.93
N LEU A 30 7.99 -2.71 9.64
CA LEU A 30 9.28 -2.76 8.98
C LEU A 30 9.77 -1.33 8.67
N VAL A 31 11.03 -1.01 9.00
CA VAL A 31 11.58 0.34 8.79
C VAL A 31 11.59 0.73 7.30
N GLY A 32 10.96 1.87 6.99
CA GLY A 32 10.82 2.37 5.62
C GLY A 32 9.63 1.78 4.85
N ASP A 33 8.81 0.97 5.49
CA ASP A 33 7.67 0.36 4.81
C ASP A 33 6.47 1.31 4.75
N ARG A 34 5.93 1.52 3.55
CA ARG A 34 4.80 2.41 3.25
C ARG A 34 4.97 3.82 3.83
N CYS A 35 6.13 4.46 3.62
CA CYS A 35 6.38 5.83 4.04
C CYS A 35 6.12 6.89 2.95
N TRP A 36 5.63 6.48 1.79
CA TRP A 36 5.17 7.36 0.72
C TRP A 36 3.76 6.98 0.28
N ALA A 37 2.96 7.96 -0.16
CA ALA A 37 1.63 7.71 -0.71
C ALA A 37 1.25 8.73 -1.77
N THR A 38 0.33 8.34 -2.65
CA THR A 38 -0.30 9.25 -3.61
C THR A 38 -1.60 9.81 -3.04
N ARG A 39 -1.76 11.12 -3.12
CA ARG A 39 -3.00 11.84 -2.87
C ARG A 39 -3.75 12.03 -4.19
N ASP A 40 -5.05 11.80 -4.16
CA ASP A 40 -5.95 12.05 -5.29
C ASP A 40 -6.36 13.53 -5.28
N GLU A 41 -6.00 14.26 -6.34
CA GLU A 41 -6.32 15.70 -6.45
C GLU A 41 -7.72 15.98 -7.01
N VAL A 42 -8.42 14.94 -7.49
CA VAL A 42 -9.79 15.04 -8.00
C VAL A 42 -10.80 14.91 -6.85
N ARG A 43 -10.67 13.84 -6.06
CA ARG A 43 -11.60 13.54 -4.94
C ARG A 43 -11.06 13.93 -3.57
N GLY A 44 -9.77 14.28 -3.49
CA GLY A 44 -9.09 14.55 -2.23
C GLY A 44 -8.68 13.27 -1.50
N GLY A 45 -7.81 13.45 -0.51
CA GLY A 45 -7.35 12.37 0.37
C GLY A 45 -6.39 11.39 -0.31
N ILE A 46 -5.79 10.54 0.50
CA ILE A 46 -4.88 9.48 0.04
C ILE A 46 -5.69 8.39 -0.67
N ARG A 47 -5.25 7.94 -1.85
CA ARG A 47 -5.91 6.83 -2.58
C ARG A 47 -4.92 5.72 -2.89
N GLY A 48 -5.37 4.49 -2.70
CA GLY A 48 -4.63 3.27 -3.03
C GLY A 48 -5.12 2.57 -4.28
N ALA A 49 -4.53 1.41 -4.58
CA ALA A 49 -4.82 0.63 -5.77
C ALA A 49 -6.27 0.16 -5.96
N LYS A 50 -7.10 0.22 -4.91
CA LYS A 50 -8.54 -0.08 -5.03
C LYS A 50 -9.26 0.93 -5.93
N LYS A 51 -8.84 2.20 -5.87
CA LYS A 51 -9.43 3.29 -6.66
C LYS A 51 -8.55 3.68 -7.85
N ILE A 52 -7.22 3.59 -7.69
CA ILE A 52 -6.24 3.90 -8.75
C ILE A 52 -5.40 2.64 -9.03
N ALA A 53 -5.98 1.69 -9.76
CA ALA A 53 -5.36 0.37 -10.00
C ALA A 53 -3.96 0.43 -10.63
N GLY A 54 -3.69 1.46 -11.43
CA GLY A 54 -2.39 1.71 -12.06
C GLY A 54 -1.22 1.81 -11.08
N LEU A 55 -1.47 2.17 -9.82
CA LEU A 55 -0.45 2.21 -8.77
C LEU A 55 0.27 0.85 -8.59
N MET A 56 -0.41 -0.27 -8.86
CA MET A 56 0.19 -1.61 -8.75
C MET A 56 1.20 -1.93 -9.85
N HIS A 57 1.25 -1.12 -10.92
CA HIS A 57 2.22 -1.25 -12.00
C HIS A 57 3.46 -0.36 -11.80
N LEU A 58 3.42 0.54 -10.82
CA LEU A 58 4.56 1.33 -10.39
C LEU A 58 5.41 0.53 -9.40
N GLY A 59 6.72 0.72 -9.44
CA GLY A 59 7.65 0.18 -8.44
C GLY A 59 8.40 1.29 -7.73
N ALA A 60 8.64 1.15 -6.43
CA ALA A 60 9.39 2.11 -5.65
C ALA A 60 10.55 1.43 -4.92
N ARG A 61 11.71 2.10 -4.87
CA ARG A 61 12.87 1.70 -4.07
C ARG A 61 13.50 2.91 -3.40
N TYR A 62 14.12 2.70 -2.25
CA TYR A 62 14.90 3.78 -1.63
C TYR A 62 16.24 3.99 -2.34
N LEU A 63 16.68 5.24 -2.33
CA LEU A 63 18.01 5.64 -2.81
C LEU A 63 19.05 5.61 -1.68
N ASP A 64 18.60 5.90 -0.47
CA ASP A 64 19.36 5.83 0.77
C ASP A 64 18.58 5.00 1.79
N GLU A 65 19.27 4.20 2.60
CA GLU A 65 18.61 3.28 3.53
C GLU A 65 17.81 4.05 4.59
N PRO A 66 16.50 3.76 4.76
CA PRO A 66 15.68 4.42 5.76
C PRO A 66 16.08 4.01 7.18
N THR A 67 15.93 4.95 8.11
CA THR A 67 16.13 4.72 9.55
C THR A 67 14.80 4.78 10.28
N ALA A 68 14.71 4.14 11.45
CA ALA A 68 13.50 4.17 12.29
C ALA A 68 13.16 5.59 12.78
N HIS A 69 14.17 6.46 12.87
CA HIS A 69 14.03 7.86 13.28
C HIS A 69 14.73 8.73 12.24
N GLY A 70 14.03 9.73 11.73
CA GLY A 70 14.56 10.65 10.73
C GLY A 70 13.53 10.99 9.65
N PRO A 71 13.89 11.90 8.74
CA PRO A 71 13.06 12.19 7.58
C PRO A 71 12.95 10.96 6.68
N THR A 72 11.81 10.81 6.00
CA THR A 72 11.66 9.77 4.98
C THR A 72 12.64 10.03 3.83
N PRO A 73 13.55 9.07 3.49
CA PRO A 73 14.46 9.26 2.37
C PRO A 73 13.71 9.32 1.04
N GLN A 74 14.37 9.91 0.05
CA GLN A 74 13.84 9.97 -1.31
C GLN A 74 13.78 8.57 -1.93
N ILE A 75 12.75 8.36 -2.75
CA ILE A 75 12.55 7.12 -3.51
C ILE A 75 12.75 7.38 -5.00
N GLU A 76 13.17 6.34 -5.70
CA GLU A 76 13.04 6.27 -7.15
C GLU A 76 11.81 5.41 -7.48
N ILE A 77 10.97 5.94 -8.37
CA ILE A 77 9.75 5.29 -8.84
C ILE A 77 9.95 4.87 -10.28
N THR A 78 9.80 3.58 -10.55
CA THR A 78 9.74 3.01 -11.90
C THR A 78 8.31 3.07 -12.42
N LEU A 79 8.13 3.72 -13.57
CA LEU A 79 6.86 3.86 -14.28
C LEU A 79 6.57 2.62 -15.15
N PRO A 80 5.33 2.46 -15.67
CA PRO A 80 4.96 1.26 -16.45
C PRO A 80 5.73 1.12 -17.76
N ASP A 81 6.24 2.22 -18.31
CA ASP A 81 7.09 2.25 -19.50
C ASP A 81 8.57 1.87 -19.22
N GLY A 82 8.89 1.61 -17.95
CA GLY A 82 10.24 1.26 -17.48
C GLY A 82 11.15 2.45 -17.21
N THR A 83 10.71 3.69 -17.49
CA THR A 83 11.45 4.88 -17.08
C THR A 83 11.35 5.09 -15.58
N THR A 84 12.27 5.88 -15.01
CA THR A 84 12.26 6.21 -13.59
C THR A 84 12.08 7.70 -13.34
N VAL A 85 11.52 8.04 -12.18
CA VAL A 85 11.44 9.41 -11.66
C VAL A 85 11.76 9.40 -10.17
N ARG A 86 12.49 10.41 -9.70
CA ARG A 86 12.78 10.56 -8.26
C ARG A 86 11.66 11.35 -7.59
N SER A 87 11.40 11.06 -6.32
CA SER A 87 10.41 11.78 -5.52
C SER A 87 10.73 13.27 -5.30
N ASP A 88 11.98 13.69 -5.51
CA ASP A 88 12.43 15.08 -5.44
C ASP A 88 12.49 15.79 -6.81
N ALA A 89 12.10 15.10 -7.89
CA ALA A 89 12.05 15.71 -9.21
C ALA A 89 10.89 16.73 -9.28
N ALA A 90 11.13 17.89 -9.89
CA ALA A 90 10.14 18.97 -9.97
C ALA A 90 8.85 18.57 -10.73
N ASP A 91 8.96 17.59 -11.63
CA ASP A 91 7.91 17.06 -12.49
C ASP A 91 7.31 15.74 -11.99
N VAL A 92 7.68 15.25 -10.79
CA VAL A 92 7.24 13.93 -10.31
C VAL A 92 5.72 13.75 -10.31
N ASN A 93 4.97 14.78 -9.89
CA ASN A 93 3.50 14.72 -9.84
C ASN A 93 2.88 14.69 -11.24
N GLU A 94 3.46 15.42 -12.20
CA GLU A 94 3.04 15.41 -13.59
C GLU A 94 3.25 14.02 -14.20
N ARG A 95 4.46 13.47 -14.06
CA ARG A 95 4.79 12.14 -14.61
C ARG A 95 3.95 11.02 -13.98
N LEU A 96 3.68 11.09 -12.67
CA LEU A 96 2.80 10.13 -12.00
C LEU A 96 1.36 10.29 -12.47
N SER A 97 0.87 11.51 -12.63
CA SER A 97 -0.49 11.76 -13.10
C SER A 97 -0.69 11.24 -14.53
N GLU A 98 0.27 11.47 -15.41
CA GLU A 98 0.27 10.94 -16.78
C GLU A 98 0.31 9.41 -16.80
N ALA A 99 1.20 8.80 -16.02
CA ALA A 99 1.34 7.34 -15.97
C ALA A 99 0.10 6.63 -15.39
N LEU A 100 -0.67 7.32 -14.56
CA LEU A 100 -1.87 6.79 -13.91
C LEU A 100 -3.17 7.20 -14.62
N ASP A 101 -3.10 8.08 -15.61
CA ASP A 101 -4.27 8.75 -16.21
C ASP A 101 -5.22 9.34 -15.15
N HIS A 102 -4.64 9.91 -14.08
CA HIS A 102 -5.38 10.43 -12.92
C HIS A 102 -4.57 11.50 -12.19
N ALA A 103 -5.17 12.65 -11.88
CA ALA A 103 -4.45 13.73 -11.22
C ALA A 103 -4.08 13.36 -9.77
N VAL A 104 -2.78 13.22 -9.51
CA VAL A 104 -2.25 12.84 -8.19
C VAL A 104 -1.05 13.67 -7.78
N THR A 105 -0.80 13.72 -6.48
CA THR A 105 0.45 14.23 -5.92
C THR A 105 1.11 13.19 -5.00
N LEU A 106 2.44 13.15 -4.99
CA LEU A 106 3.22 12.24 -4.16
C LEU A 106 3.59 12.91 -2.83
N TRP A 107 3.36 12.21 -1.72
CA TRP A 107 3.63 12.72 -0.37
C TRP A 107 4.49 11.74 0.43
N PRO A 108 5.52 12.23 1.14
CA PRO A 108 6.17 11.46 2.18
C PRO A 108 5.24 11.37 3.39
N LEU A 109 5.53 10.45 4.30
CA LEU A 109 4.78 10.28 5.54
C LEU A 109 4.72 11.60 6.32
N GLN A 110 3.50 12.00 6.68
CA GLN A 110 3.25 13.23 7.44
C GLN A 110 3.17 12.95 8.96
N PRO A 111 3.38 13.95 9.81
CA PRO A 111 3.16 13.82 11.26
C PRO A 111 1.77 13.26 11.60
N ALA A 112 1.66 12.46 12.67
CA ALA A 112 0.40 11.81 13.05
C ALA A 112 -0.70 12.78 13.49
N ASP A 113 -0.34 14.01 13.85
CA ASP A 113 -1.27 15.08 14.21
C ASP A 113 -1.77 15.90 13.01
N ASP A 114 -1.25 15.66 11.79
CA ASP A 114 -1.78 16.21 10.55
C ASP A 114 -3.01 15.42 10.07
N LEU A 115 -4.07 15.46 10.88
CA LEU A 115 -5.27 14.65 10.66
C LEU A 115 -5.92 14.91 9.30
N ASP A 116 -5.88 16.15 8.79
CA ASP A 116 -6.48 16.52 7.53
C ASP A 116 -5.80 15.86 6.32
N HIS A 117 -4.49 15.59 6.40
CA HIS A 117 -3.77 14.80 5.39
C HIS A 117 -4.31 13.36 5.28
N TYR A 118 -4.69 12.78 6.41
CA TYR A 118 -5.15 11.38 6.49
C TYR A 118 -6.65 11.21 6.27
N ARG A 119 -7.44 12.30 6.34
CA ARG A 119 -8.90 12.23 6.20
C ARG A 119 -9.31 11.63 4.87
N ARG A 120 -10.44 10.90 4.91
CA ARG A 120 -11.08 10.38 3.70
C ARG A 120 -11.44 11.49 2.73
N GLY A 121 -11.13 11.23 1.46
CA GLY A 121 -11.63 12.03 0.34
C GLY A 121 -13.11 11.78 0.10
N ALA A 122 -13.67 12.49 -0.88
CA ALA A 122 -15.04 12.28 -1.32
C ALA A 122 -15.23 10.81 -1.79
N PRO A 123 -16.36 10.16 -1.45
CA PRO A 123 -16.64 8.80 -1.88
C PRO A 123 -16.79 8.72 -3.41
N ASP A 124 -16.67 7.51 -3.97
CA ASP A 124 -16.88 7.29 -5.39
C ASP A 124 -18.35 7.06 -5.73
N SER A 125 -19.13 6.53 -4.78
CA SER A 125 -20.59 6.39 -4.88
C SER A 125 -21.32 7.30 -3.88
N GLU A 126 -22.50 7.77 -4.28
CA GLU A 126 -23.45 8.42 -3.37
C GLU A 126 -24.19 7.40 -2.49
N ASP A 127 -24.20 6.12 -2.89
CA ASP A 127 -24.71 5.02 -2.07
C ASP A 127 -23.63 4.55 -1.09
N PHE A 128 -23.87 4.82 0.19
CA PHE A 128 -22.98 4.44 1.27
C PHE A 128 -22.75 2.92 1.38
N LEU A 129 -23.76 2.09 1.08
CA LEU A 129 -23.61 0.64 1.15
C LEU A 129 -22.74 0.12 0.01
N GLU A 130 -22.89 0.69 -1.19
CA GLU A 130 -22.04 0.38 -2.33
C GLU A 130 -20.58 0.78 -2.05
N GLU A 131 -20.35 1.99 -1.55
CA GLU A 131 -19.01 2.46 -1.18
C GLU A 131 -18.37 1.56 -0.12
N LEU A 132 -19.12 1.16 0.92
CA LEU A 132 -18.61 0.22 1.92
C LEU A 132 -18.24 -1.13 1.29
N ARG A 133 -19.07 -1.67 0.40
CA ARG A 133 -18.75 -2.94 -0.28
C ARG A 133 -17.47 -2.82 -1.09
N ASP A 134 -17.29 -1.74 -1.82
CA ASP A 134 -16.07 -1.47 -2.60
C ASP A 134 -14.83 -1.36 -1.70
N ILE A 135 -14.92 -0.64 -0.59
CA ILE A 135 -13.83 -0.51 0.38
C ILE A 135 -13.39 -1.88 0.90
N PHE A 136 -14.34 -2.77 1.21
CA PHE A 136 -14.05 -4.10 1.74
C PHE A 136 -13.91 -5.20 0.68
N GLY A 137 -14.02 -4.85 -0.60
CA GLY A 137 -13.94 -5.77 -1.73
C GLY A 137 -15.01 -6.86 -1.68
N ARG A 138 -16.26 -6.48 -1.40
CA ARG A 138 -17.40 -7.39 -1.23
C ARG A 138 -18.34 -7.34 -2.42
N THR A 139 -18.83 -8.50 -2.85
CA THR A 139 -19.96 -8.56 -3.79
C THR A 139 -21.27 -8.23 -3.06
N GLU A 140 -22.37 -8.07 -3.81
CA GLU A 140 -23.69 -7.74 -3.25
C GLU A 140 -24.19 -8.78 -2.23
N ASP A 141 -23.96 -10.07 -2.51
CA ASP A 141 -24.43 -11.18 -1.66
C ASP A 141 -23.46 -11.55 -0.52
N GLU A 142 -22.23 -11.01 -0.54
CA GLU A 142 -21.25 -11.31 0.51
C GLU A 142 -21.54 -10.54 1.80
N PRO A 143 -21.41 -11.19 2.98
CA PRO A 143 -21.55 -10.49 4.24
C PRO A 143 -20.38 -9.52 4.44
N PHE A 144 -20.67 -8.40 5.11
CA PHE A 144 -19.64 -7.49 5.59
C PHE A 144 -18.76 -8.18 6.63
N PRO A 145 -17.49 -7.76 6.75
CA PRO A 145 -16.63 -8.25 7.83
C PRO A 145 -17.14 -7.76 9.18
N ASP A 146 -16.71 -8.42 10.26
CA ASP A 146 -16.93 -7.94 11.62
C ASP A 146 -16.16 -6.63 11.83
N PHE A 147 -16.87 -5.51 11.90
CA PHE A 147 -16.24 -4.19 12.05
C PHE A 147 -15.56 -3.99 13.41
N SER A 148 -15.91 -4.80 14.43
CA SER A 148 -15.35 -4.66 15.77
C SER A 148 -13.86 -5.02 15.87
N VAL A 149 -13.33 -5.74 14.87
CA VAL A 149 -11.91 -6.13 14.82
C VAL A 149 -11.02 -5.07 14.15
N PHE A 150 -11.62 -4.05 13.54
CA PHE A 150 -10.87 -2.96 12.92
C PHE A 150 -10.67 -1.81 13.92
N PRO A 151 -9.51 -1.14 13.88
CA PRO A 151 -9.33 0.12 14.59
C PRO A 151 -10.38 1.14 14.15
N PRO A 152 -10.96 1.95 15.06
CA PRO A 152 -11.98 2.94 14.72
C PRO A 152 -11.50 3.96 13.66
N GLU A 153 -10.18 4.20 13.61
CA GLU A 153 -9.52 5.09 12.66
C GLU A 153 -9.71 4.66 11.19
N VAL A 154 -9.94 3.36 10.93
CA VAL A 154 -10.11 2.83 9.56
C VAL A 154 -11.37 3.40 8.89
N ILE A 155 -12.37 3.83 9.66
CA ILE A 155 -13.58 4.44 9.11
C ILE A 155 -13.37 5.93 8.83
N GLU A 156 -12.65 6.65 9.70
CA GLU A 156 -12.48 8.11 9.58
C GLU A 156 -11.36 8.51 8.60
N PHE A 157 -10.30 7.70 8.49
CA PHE A 157 -9.10 8.02 7.73
C PHE A 157 -8.84 7.00 6.60
N GLU A 158 -8.18 7.44 5.52
CA GLU A 158 -7.72 6.54 4.44
C GLU A 158 -6.59 5.62 4.89
N SER A 159 -5.81 6.08 5.85
CA SER A 159 -4.86 5.30 6.63
C SER A 159 -4.78 5.88 8.04
N PRO A 160 -4.51 5.06 9.06
CA PRO A 160 -4.36 5.56 10.42
C PRO A 160 -3.30 6.68 10.47
N PRO A 161 -3.55 7.78 11.19
CA PRO A 161 -2.60 8.90 11.25
C PRO A 161 -1.21 8.45 11.72
N GLY A 162 -0.18 8.89 11.02
CA GLY A 162 1.21 8.50 11.27
C GLY A 162 1.68 7.23 10.53
N THR A 163 0.84 6.64 9.67
CA THR A 163 1.25 5.56 8.77
C THR A 163 0.43 5.55 7.47
N TYR A 164 0.96 4.95 6.39
CA TYR A 164 0.18 4.64 5.17
C TYR A 164 -0.16 3.15 5.02
N LEU A 165 0.12 2.36 6.06
CA LEU A 165 -0.44 1.01 6.23
C LEU A 165 -1.96 1.10 6.44
N ASP A 166 -2.71 0.06 6.05
CA ASP A 166 -4.17 0.11 6.12
C ASP A 166 -4.72 -0.20 7.52
N ALA A 167 -4.09 -1.12 8.26
CA ALA A 167 -4.57 -1.55 9.57
C ALA A 167 -3.49 -2.17 10.46
N TRP A 168 -2.65 -3.06 9.90
CA TRP A 168 -1.61 -3.76 10.66
C TRP A 168 -0.20 -3.45 10.15
N PRO A 169 0.81 -3.46 11.04
CA PRO A 169 2.17 -3.04 10.73
C PRO A 169 2.98 -4.04 9.90
N LEU A 170 2.55 -5.30 9.83
CA LEU A 170 3.22 -6.36 9.08
C LEU A 170 2.21 -7.28 8.41
N MET A 171 2.49 -7.62 7.15
CA MET A 171 1.81 -8.70 6.44
C MET A 171 2.73 -9.91 6.32
N ILE A 172 2.33 -11.02 6.95
CA ILE A 172 3.04 -12.29 6.89
C ILE A 172 2.20 -13.27 6.09
N MET A 173 2.83 -13.97 5.14
CA MET A 173 2.19 -15.03 4.37
C MET A 173 3.01 -16.30 4.41
N THR A 174 2.37 -17.44 4.15
CA THR A 174 3.07 -18.72 4.04
C THR A 174 3.03 -19.25 2.61
N ASN A 175 4.02 -20.08 2.26
CA ASN A 175 4.00 -20.85 1.01
C ASN A 175 2.76 -21.74 0.90
N ARG A 176 2.29 -22.35 2.01
CA ARG A 176 1.05 -23.13 2.09
C ARG A 176 -0.17 -22.28 1.74
N SER A 177 -0.30 -21.08 2.29
CA SER A 177 -1.40 -20.15 1.95
C SER A 177 -1.42 -19.83 0.45
N LEU A 178 -0.25 -19.56 -0.16
CA LEU A 178 -0.15 -19.34 -1.61
C LEU A 178 -0.56 -20.56 -2.43
N ALA A 179 -0.11 -21.75 -2.02
CA ALA A 179 -0.45 -23.00 -2.69
C ALA A 179 -1.97 -23.26 -2.64
N THR A 180 -2.58 -23.13 -1.46
CA THR A 180 -4.03 -23.28 -1.30
C THR A 180 -4.81 -22.27 -2.14
N LEU A 181 -4.37 -21.00 -2.21
CA LEU A 181 -5.02 -20.00 -3.08
C LEU A 181 -4.96 -20.38 -4.56
N ARG A 182 -3.83 -20.95 -5.03
CA ARG A 182 -3.67 -21.45 -6.40
C ARG A 182 -4.56 -22.66 -6.68
N GLU A 183 -4.64 -23.59 -5.74
CA GLU A 183 -5.47 -24.78 -5.86
C GLU A 183 -6.97 -24.44 -5.93
N LEU A 184 -7.41 -23.50 -5.09
CA LEU A 184 -8.82 -23.07 -5.05
C LEU A 184 -9.21 -22.15 -6.21
N ASN A 185 -8.24 -21.44 -6.83
CA ASN A 185 -8.49 -20.50 -7.92
C ASN A 185 -7.50 -20.71 -9.07
N PRO A 186 -7.54 -21.86 -9.78
CA PRO A 186 -6.54 -22.23 -10.79
C PRO A 186 -6.51 -21.28 -11.99
N ASP A 187 -7.61 -20.62 -12.30
CA ASP A 187 -7.71 -19.65 -13.40
C ASP A 187 -7.19 -18.25 -13.02
N SER A 188 -6.88 -18.02 -11.73
CA SER A 188 -6.37 -16.74 -11.24
C SER A 188 -4.85 -16.68 -11.24
N ALA A 189 -4.30 -15.53 -11.62
CA ALA A 189 -2.86 -15.26 -11.55
C ALA A 189 -2.41 -15.00 -10.10
N ILE A 190 -2.25 -16.07 -9.31
CA ILE A 190 -1.80 -15.99 -7.91
C ILE A 190 -0.27 -15.82 -7.84
N ASP A 191 0.14 -14.56 -7.81
CA ASP A 191 1.52 -14.12 -7.62
C ASP A 191 1.71 -13.44 -6.27
N VAL A 192 2.78 -13.78 -5.54
CA VAL A 192 3.09 -13.19 -4.23
C VAL A 192 3.21 -11.66 -4.28
N ARG A 193 3.67 -11.12 -5.42
CA ARG A 193 3.82 -9.68 -5.67
C ARG A 193 2.48 -8.94 -5.63
N ARG A 194 1.35 -9.63 -5.86
CA ARG A 194 0.00 -9.04 -5.75
C ARG A 194 -0.41 -8.80 -4.31
N PHE A 195 0.02 -9.68 -3.40
CA PHE A 195 -0.29 -9.60 -1.97
C PHE A 195 0.65 -8.66 -1.22
N ARG A 196 1.88 -8.49 -1.71
CA ARG A 196 2.90 -7.63 -1.11
C ARG A 196 3.17 -7.93 0.38
N PRO A 197 3.41 -9.20 0.75
CA PRO A 197 3.77 -9.51 2.13
C PRO A 197 5.12 -8.91 2.47
N ASN A 198 5.28 -8.52 3.73
CA ASN A 198 6.59 -8.18 4.28
C ASN A 198 7.43 -9.44 4.46
N LEU A 199 6.82 -10.55 4.89
CA LEU A 199 7.52 -11.81 5.12
C LEU A 199 6.78 -12.95 4.41
N LEU A 200 7.51 -13.76 3.63
CA LEU A 200 7.05 -15.08 3.22
C LEU A 200 7.75 -16.14 4.05
N VAL A 201 6.96 -16.98 4.71
CA VAL A 201 7.45 -18.08 5.55
C VAL A 201 7.17 -19.40 4.87
N ASP A 202 8.20 -20.21 4.68
CA ASP A 202 8.05 -21.61 4.34
C ASP A 202 7.62 -22.39 5.59
N VAL A 203 6.45 -22.99 5.53
CA VAL A 203 5.95 -23.93 6.52
C VAL A 203 5.70 -25.25 5.80
N GLY A 204 6.30 -26.33 6.32
CA GLY A 204 6.34 -27.64 5.66
C GLY A 204 5.00 -28.32 5.42
#